data_AF-A0A2J8RCV4-F1
#
_entry.id   AF-A0A2J8RCV4-F1
#
_cell.length_a   1.000
_cell.length_b   1.000
_cell.length_c   1.000
_cell.angle_alpha   90.00
_cell.angle_beta   90.00
_cell.angle_gamma   90.00
#
_symmetry.space_group_name_H-M   'P 1'
#
loop_
_entity.id
_entity.type
_entity.pdbx_description
1 polymer ?
#
loop_
_entity_poly.entity_id
_entity_poly.type
_entity_poly.pdbx_seq_one_letter_code
_entity_poly.pdbx_strand_id
1 'polypeptide(L)'
;MEANQCPVVVEPSYPDLVINVGEVTLGEENRKKLQKIQRDHEKERVMQAACALLNSGGGVIRMAKKVEHPVEMGLDLEQSLRELIQSSDLQAFFETKQQGRRFYIFVKSWS
;
A
#
# COMPACT_ATOMS: atom_id res chain seq x y z
N MET A 1 22.40 -43.06 -11.31
CA MET A 1 21.97 -42.46 -10.04
C MET A 1 21.36 -41.11 -10.39
N GLU A 2 20.05 -41.05 -10.53
CA GLU A 2 19.34 -39.79 -10.78
C GLU A 2 19.29 -39.02 -9.47
N ALA A 3 19.89 -37.83 -9.44
CA ALA A 3 19.78 -36.93 -8.31
C ALA A 3 18.36 -36.33 -8.33
N ASN A 4 17.49 -36.82 -7.44
CA ASN A 4 16.24 -36.15 -7.08
C ASN A 4 16.58 -34.74 -6.58
N GLN A 5 16.55 -33.75 -7.46
CA GLN A 5 16.58 -32.35 -7.08
C GLN A 5 15.18 -32.01 -6.55
N CYS A 6 15.02 -32.01 -5.23
CA CYS A 6 13.85 -31.43 -4.58
C CYS A 6 13.78 -29.96 -5.00
N PRO A 7 12.70 -29.49 -5.65
CA PRO A 7 12.56 -28.08 -5.96
C PRO A 7 12.51 -27.31 -4.64
N VAL A 8 13.36 -26.28 -4.51
CA VAL A 8 13.27 -25.33 -3.41
C VAL A 8 11.96 -24.56 -3.60
N VAL A 9 10.99 -24.78 -2.71
CA VAL A 9 9.71 -24.08 -2.73
C VAL A 9 9.79 -22.93 -1.74
N VAL A 10 9.70 -21.70 -2.24
CA VAL A 10 9.46 -20.52 -1.41
C VAL A 10 7.97 -20.49 -1.11
N GLU A 11 7.60 -20.81 0.13
CA GLU A 11 6.24 -20.52 0.59
C GLU A 11 6.12 -19.00 0.77
N PRO A 12 5.14 -18.32 0.16
CA PRO A 12 4.91 -16.91 0.40
C PRO A 12 4.38 -16.75 1.82
N SER A 13 5.28 -16.68 2.80
CA SER A 13 4.96 -16.22 4.12
C SER A 13 4.44 -14.79 4.02
N TYR A 14 3.55 -14.43 4.95
CA TYR A 14 3.10 -13.06 5.15
C TYR A 14 4.28 -12.09 4.98
N PRO A 15 4.08 -10.94 4.32
CA PRO A 15 5.15 -9.95 4.17
C PRO A 15 5.79 -9.68 5.53
N ASP A 16 7.11 -9.72 5.58
CA ASP A 16 7.89 -9.64 6.84
C ASP A 16 7.55 -8.38 7.64
N LEU A 17 7.14 -7.32 6.93
CA LEU A 17 6.67 -6.06 7.51
C LEU A 17 5.25 -5.72 7.05
N VAL A 18 4.32 -5.68 8.01
CA VAL A 18 2.94 -5.18 7.81
C VAL A 18 2.68 -3.98 8.70
N ILE A 19 2.36 -2.83 8.10
CA ILE A 19 1.90 -1.65 8.84
C ILE A 19 0.39 -1.51 8.67
N ASN A 20 -0.35 -1.56 9.78
CA ASN A 20 -1.79 -1.33 9.77
C ASN A 20 -2.10 0.14 10.06
N VAL A 21 -2.65 0.85 9.08
CA VAL A 21 -2.99 2.29 9.22
C VAL A 21 -4.45 2.53 9.62
N GLY A 22 -5.19 1.45 9.93
CA GLY A 22 -6.59 1.52 10.34
C GLY A 22 -7.53 1.81 9.17
N GLU A 23 -8.64 2.50 9.46
CA GLU A 23 -9.61 2.88 8.44
C GLU A 23 -9.14 4.10 7.64
N VAL A 24 -9.26 4.00 6.32
CA VAL A 24 -8.95 5.05 5.35
C VAL A 24 -10.07 5.12 4.32
N THR A 25 -10.50 6.34 4.01
CA THR A 25 -11.49 6.59 2.96
C THR A 25 -10.79 6.55 1.61
N LEU A 26 -11.30 5.73 0.68
CA LEU A 26 -10.72 5.53 -0.65
C LEU A 26 -11.71 5.93 -1.74
N GLY A 27 -11.16 6.22 -2.92
CA GLY A 27 -11.86 6.70 -4.10
C GLY A 27 -11.94 8.21 -4.13
N GLU A 28 -11.56 8.83 -5.25
CA GLU A 28 -11.42 10.29 -5.36
C GLU A 28 -12.69 11.04 -4.95
N GLU A 29 -13.86 10.58 -5.40
CA GLU A 29 -15.13 11.21 -5.06
C GLU A 29 -15.51 11.08 -3.58
N ASN A 30 -15.03 10.05 -2.89
CA ASN A 30 -15.23 9.90 -1.45
C ASN A 30 -14.22 10.76 -0.67
N ARG A 31 -12.96 10.81 -1.13
CA ARG A 31 -11.90 11.66 -0.57
C ARG A 31 -12.28 13.14 -0.64
N LYS A 32 -12.85 13.60 -1.76
CA LYS A 32 -13.35 14.99 -1.93
C LYS A 32 -14.45 15.37 -0.94
N LYS A 33 -15.26 14.41 -0.47
CA LYS A 33 -16.33 14.63 0.51
C LYS A 33 -15.83 14.74 1.95
N LEU A 34 -14.58 14.34 2.22
CA LEU A 34 -14.02 14.47 3.56
C LEU A 34 -13.74 15.92 3.92
N GLN A 35 -13.86 16.22 5.22
CA GLN A 35 -13.28 17.45 5.76
C GLN A 35 -11.76 17.42 5.54
N LYS A 36 -11.18 18.57 5.16
CA LYS A 36 -9.75 18.69 4.84
C LYS A 36 -8.85 18.09 5.93
N ILE A 37 -9.13 18.39 7.20
CA ILE A 37 -8.36 17.90 8.35
C ILE A 37 -8.36 16.37 8.40
N GLN A 38 -9.52 15.73 8.23
CA GLN A 38 -9.62 14.26 8.21
C GLN A 38 -8.88 13.68 7.00
N ARG A 39 -9.05 14.28 5.81
CA ARG A 39 -8.39 13.84 4.58
C ARG A 39 -6.86 13.89 4.71
N ASP A 40 -6.34 14.95 5.30
CA ASP A 40 -4.91 15.16 5.52
C ASP A 40 -4.35 14.21 6.59
N HIS A 41 -5.09 13.96 7.68
CA HIS A 41 -4.68 12.99 8.70
C HIS A 41 -4.69 11.53 8.19
N GLU A 42 -5.69 11.16 7.38
CA GLU A 42 -5.69 9.86 6.68
C GLU A 42 -4.49 9.73 5.73
N LYS A 43 -4.21 10.79 4.95
CA LYS A 43 -3.07 10.84 4.02
C LYS A 43 -1.74 10.71 4.75
N GLU A 44 -1.54 11.47 5.81
CA GLU A 44 -0.29 11.47 6.58
C GLU A 44 0.05 10.08 7.12
N ARG A 45 -0.92 9.36 7.69
CA ARG A 45 -0.71 7.99 8.19
C ARG A 45 -0.26 7.03 7.07
N VAL A 46 -0.86 7.14 5.88
CA VAL A 46 -0.46 6.32 4.73
C VAL A 46 0.95 6.70 4.26
N MET A 47 1.28 7.99 4.20
CA MET A 47 2.61 8.46 3.78
C MET A 47 3.70 8.06 4.77
N GLN A 48 3.46 8.15 6.07
CA GLN A 48 4.39 7.70 7.10
C GLN A 48 4.67 6.19 6.98
N ALA A 49 3.63 5.38 6.77
CA ALA A 49 3.79 3.94 6.56
C ALA A 49 4.56 3.63 5.27
N ALA A 50 4.25 4.31 4.17
CA ALA A 50 4.97 4.16 2.90
C ALA A 50 6.45 4.51 3.04
N CYS A 51 6.76 5.68 3.62
CA CYS A 51 8.12 6.13 3.88
C CYS A 51 8.89 5.14 4.78
N ALA A 52 8.26 4.63 5.83
CA ALA A 52 8.88 3.63 6.70
C ALA A 52 9.26 2.37 5.93
N LEU A 53 8.34 1.82 5.11
CA LEU A 53 8.59 0.59 4.35
C LEU A 53 9.61 0.79 3.23
N LEU A 54 9.54 1.91 2.48
CA LEU A 54 10.53 2.26 1.46
C LEU A 54 11.96 2.21 2.04
N ASN A 55 12.15 2.75 3.25
CA ASN A 55 13.46 2.86 3.90
C ASN A 55 13.83 1.66 4.79
N SER A 56 13.01 0.60 4.83
CA SER A 56 13.20 -0.54 5.74
C SER A 56 13.08 -1.90 5.04
N GLY A 57 13.36 -1.97 3.73
CA GLY A 57 13.35 -3.24 2.99
C GLY A 57 12.02 -3.60 2.31
N GLY A 58 11.04 -2.69 2.30
CA GLY A 58 9.71 -2.91 1.73
C GLY A 58 8.73 -3.59 2.70
N GLY A 59 7.55 -3.94 2.21
CA GLY A 59 6.51 -4.60 3.00
C GLY A 59 5.10 -4.29 2.49
N VAL A 60 4.11 -4.33 3.40
CA VAL A 60 2.70 -4.07 3.05
C VAL A 60 2.05 -3.10 4.02
N ILE A 61 1.42 -2.06 3.47
CA ILE A 61 0.46 -1.22 4.19
C ILE A 61 -0.91 -1.88 4.08
N ARG A 62 -1.53 -2.14 5.23
CA ARG A 62 -2.89 -2.69 5.32
C ARG A 62 -3.84 -1.63 5.87
N MET A 63 -4.97 -1.45 5.21
CA MET A 63 -6.03 -0.54 5.67
C MET A 63 -7.43 -1.13 5.48
N ALA A 64 -8.35 -0.69 6.31
CA ALA A 64 -9.77 -0.94 6.13
C ALA A 64 -10.39 0.19 5.31
N LYS A 65 -11.32 -0.15 4.42
CA LYS A 65 -12.12 0.82 3.66
C LYS A 65 -13.60 0.69 4.01
N LYS A 66 -14.30 1.82 4.05
CA LYS A 66 -15.74 1.89 4.36
C LYS A 66 -16.62 1.21 3.30
N VAL A 67 -16.14 1.15 2.06
CA VAL A 67 -16.87 0.61 0.91
C VAL A 67 -16.39 -0.81 0.59
N GLU A 68 -17.33 -1.68 0.25
CA GLU A 68 -17.04 -3.09 -0.01
C GLU A 68 -16.61 -3.37 -1.45
N HIS A 69 -17.13 -2.59 -2.41
CA HIS A 69 -16.75 -2.71 -3.82
C HIS A 69 -15.35 -2.14 -4.09
N PRO A 70 -14.64 -2.62 -5.12
CA PRO A 70 -13.36 -2.07 -5.53
C PRO A 70 -13.45 -0.57 -5.84
N VAL A 71 -12.50 0.21 -5.33
CA VAL A 71 -12.38 1.66 -5.57
C VAL A 71 -10.93 2.05 -5.74
N GLU A 72 -10.65 3.08 -6.52
CA GLU A 72 -9.31 3.65 -6.64
C GLU A 72 -8.82 4.25 -5.31
N MET A 73 -7.53 4.57 -5.19
CA MET A 73 -6.98 5.07 -3.93
C MET A 73 -7.49 6.49 -3.63
N GLY A 74 -7.46 7.36 -4.65
CA GLY A 74 -7.68 8.80 -4.52
C GLY A 74 -6.43 9.54 -5.00
N LEU A 75 -6.63 10.58 -5.81
CA LEU A 75 -5.55 11.28 -6.52
C LEU A 75 -4.56 11.92 -5.55
N ASP A 76 -5.03 12.39 -4.40
CA ASP A 76 -4.17 13.00 -3.41
C ASP A 76 -3.30 11.99 -2.62
N LEU A 77 -3.73 10.73 -2.49
CA LEU A 77 -2.88 9.65 -2.00
C LEU A 77 -1.85 9.24 -3.06
N GLU A 78 -2.29 9.05 -4.31
CA GLU A 78 -1.39 8.66 -5.42
C GLU A 78 -0.32 9.70 -5.68
N GLN A 79 -0.70 10.99 -5.67
CA GLN A 79 0.21 12.10 -5.87
C GLN A 79 1.25 12.17 -4.74
N SER A 80 0.84 12.04 -3.48
CA SER A 80 1.79 12.04 -2.37
C SER A 80 2.71 10.81 -2.36
N LEU A 81 2.25 9.65 -2.83
CA LEU A 81 3.14 8.50 -3.02
C LEU A 81 4.18 8.76 -4.12
N ARG A 82 3.81 9.39 -5.24
CA ARG A 82 4.76 9.80 -6.31
C ARG A 82 5.79 10.80 -5.80
N GLU A 83 5.34 11.74 -4.97
CA GLU A 83 6.22 12.72 -4.32
C GLU A 83 7.23 12.06 -3.38
N LEU A 84 6.83 11.03 -2.61
CA LEU A 84 7.74 10.27 -1.75
C LEU A 84 8.86 9.59 -2.53
N ILE A 85 8.54 9.02 -3.70
CA ILE A 85 9.53 8.33 -4.54
C ILE A 85 10.23 9.25 -5.54
N GLN A 86 9.89 10.54 -5.60
CA GLN A 86 10.45 11.49 -6.58
C GLN A 86 10.44 10.95 -8.02
N SER A 87 9.45 10.13 -8.36
CA SER A 87 9.35 9.40 -9.63
C SER A 87 7.92 9.42 -10.14
N SER A 88 7.78 9.54 -11.47
CA SER A 88 6.49 9.43 -12.15
C SER A 88 6.02 7.98 -12.29
N ASP A 89 6.91 6.99 -12.13
CA ASP A 89 6.51 5.58 -12.17
C ASP A 89 6.14 5.08 -10.76
N LEU A 90 4.88 5.29 -10.40
CA LEU A 90 4.32 4.82 -9.13
C LEU A 90 4.39 3.29 -9.01
N GLN A 91 4.25 2.56 -10.12
CA GLN A 91 4.19 1.10 -10.14
C GLN A 91 5.57 0.45 -9.92
N ALA A 92 6.66 1.19 -10.12
CA ALA A 92 8.00 0.72 -9.78
C ALA A 92 8.18 0.40 -8.29
N PHE A 93 7.38 1.04 -7.42
CA PHE A 93 7.49 0.92 -5.96
C PHE A 93 6.21 0.50 -5.26
N PHE A 94 5.05 0.75 -5.86
CA PHE A 94 3.77 0.51 -5.22
C PHE A 94 2.84 -0.33 -6.09
N GLU A 95 2.38 -1.44 -5.53
CA GLU A 95 1.29 -2.24 -6.10
C GLU A 95 0.09 -2.23 -5.16
N THR A 96 -1.13 -2.28 -5.69
CA THR A 96 -2.34 -2.25 -4.86
C THR A 96 -3.18 -3.51 -5.06
N LYS A 97 -3.80 -3.96 -3.97
CA LYS A 97 -4.76 -5.07 -3.99
C LYS A 97 -5.94 -4.77 -3.09
N GLN A 98 -7.11 -5.25 -3.49
CA GLN A 98 -8.35 -5.08 -2.74
C GLN A 98 -9.00 -6.43 -2.48
N GLN A 99 -9.52 -6.61 -1.27
CA GLN A 99 -10.24 -7.83 -0.89
C GLN A 99 -11.32 -7.48 0.13
N GLY A 100 -12.59 -7.52 -0.31
CA GLY A 100 -13.72 -7.06 0.49
C GLY A 100 -13.48 -5.64 1.01
N ARG A 101 -13.55 -5.46 2.33
CA ARG A 101 -13.31 -4.17 3.01
C ARG A 101 -11.85 -3.88 3.34
N ARG A 102 -10.90 -4.65 2.79
CA ARG A 102 -9.46 -4.43 2.99
C ARG A 102 -8.82 -3.91 1.71
N PHE A 103 -7.90 -2.98 1.89
CA PHE A 103 -7.05 -2.45 0.84
C PHE A 103 -5.59 -2.62 1.28
N TYR A 104 -4.74 -3.00 0.33
CA TYR A 104 -3.34 -3.29 0.53
C TYR A 104 -2.51 -2.46 -0.44
N ILE A 105 -1.44 -1.86 0.06
CA ILE A 105 -0.38 -1.27 -0.75
C ILE A 105 0.88 -2.07 -0.47
N PHE A 106 1.35 -2.81 -1.47
CA PHE A 106 2.66 -3.46 -1.44
C PHE A 106 3.70 -2.41 -1.78
N VAL A 107 4.73 -2.30 -0.94
CA VAL A 107 5.79 -1.30 -1.04
C VAL A 107 7.10 -2.02 -1.26
N LYS A 108 7.77 -1.73 -2.38
CA LYS A 108 9.13 -2.19 -2.64
C LYS A 108 10.13 -1.36 -1.83
N SER A 109 11.25 -1.96 -1.45
CA SER A 109 12.38 -1.22 -0.87
C SER A 109 12.90 -0.14 -1.83
N TRP A 110 13.32 0.99 -1.27
CA TRP A 110 14.03 2.07 -1.97
C TRP A 110 15.53 1.80 -1.93
N SER A 111 15.99 0.90 -2.79
CA SER A 111 17.39 0.46 -2.90
C SER A 111 17.77 0.12 -4.33
#